data_AF-A0A519XWB3-F1
#
_entry.id   AF-A0A519XWB3-F1
#
_cell.length_a   1.000
_cell.length_b   1.000
_cell.length_c   1.000
_cell.angle_alpha   90.00
_cell.angle_beta   90.00
_cell.angle_gamma   90.00
#
_symmetry.space_group_name_H-M   'P 1'
#
loop_
_entity.id
_entity.type
_entity.pdbx_description
1 polymer ?
#
loop_
_entity_poly.entity_id
_entity_poly.type
_entity_poly.pdbx_seq_one_letter_code
_entity_poly.pdbx_strand_id
1 'polypeptide(L)'
;MQATAPTSTAATGRDTAVFDLIAQERQRQTHGLELIASENYVSDQVMEAQGSVLTNKYAEGLPGKRYYGGCEIVDQVEQLAIDRVKELFGVAWANV
;
A
#
# COMPACT_ATOMS: atom_id res chain seq x y z
N MET A 1 -25.58 -38.26 -9.33
CA MET A 1 -26.29 -37.25 -8.50
C MET A 1 -25.27 -36.65 -7.54
N GLN A 2 -24.62 -35.55 -7.94
CA GLN A 2 -23.85 -34.72 -7.01
C GLN A 2 -24.59 -33.41 -6.88
N ALA A 3 -25.14 -33.16 -5.69
CA ALA A 3 -25.74 -31.89 -5.33
C ALA A 3 -24.61 -30.87 -5.18
N THR A 4 -24.51 -29.95 -6.14
CA THR A 4 -23.68 -28.75 -6.02
C THR A 4 -24.36 -27.79 -5.05
N ALA A 5 -23.64 -27.42 -4.00
CA ALA A 5 -24.08 -26.51 -2.95
C ALA A 5 -24.50 -25.14 -3.53
N PRO A 6 -25.45 -24.43 -2.89
CA PRO A 6 -25.85 -23.11 -3.33
C PRO A 6 -24.65 -22.15 -3.22
N THR A 7 -24.23 -21.60 -4.36
CA THR A 7 -23.26 -20.52 -4.43
C THR A 7 -23.87 -19.31 -3.73
N SER A 8 -23.36 -18.99 -2.55
CA SER A 8 -23.66 -17.73 -1.85
C SER A 8 -23.39 -16.58 -2.80
N THR A 9 -24.43 -15.83 -3.13
CA THR A 9 -24.34 -14.54 -3.82
C THR A 9 -23.53 -13.61 -2.91
N ALA A 10 -22.24 -13.48 -3.18
CA ALA A 10 -21.39 -12.50 -2.52
C ALA A 10 -22.02 -11.11 -2.72
N ALA A 11 -22.28 -10.42 -1.61
CA ALA A 11 -22.87 -9.10 -1.62
C ALA A 11 -22.02 -8.15 -2.48
N THR A 12 -22.59 -7.68 -3.58
CA THR A 12 -21.97 -6.79 -4.58
C THR A 12 -21.92 -5.32 -4.11
N GLY A 13 -21.77 -5.09 -2.81
CA GLY A 13 -21.80 -3.76 -2.19
C GLY A 13 -20.50 -3.40 -1.48
N ARG A 14 -20.18 -2.11 -1.42
CA ARG A 14 -19.10 -1.57 -0.58
C ARG A 14 -19.38 -1.94 0.88
N ASP A 15 -18.36 -2.40 1.60
CA ASP A 15 -18.47 -2.72 3.02
C ASP A 15 -18.60 -1.44 3.87
N THR A 16 -19.82 -0.96 4.06
CA THR A 16 -20.07 0.28 4.78
C THR A 16 -19.63 0.22 6.24
N ALA A 17 -19.73 -0.95 6.89
CA ALA A 17 -19.34 -1.10 8.28
C ALA A 17 -17.84 -0.83 8.49
N VAL A 18 -16.98 -1.35 7.61
CA VAL A 18 -15.54 -1.08 7.66
C VAL A 18 -15.24 0.40 7.43
N PHE A 19 -15.89 1.03 6.45
CA PHE A 19 -15.62 2.44 6.14
C PHE A 19 -16.14 3.40 7.23
N ASP A 20 -17.22 3.05 7.93
CA ASP A 20 -17.71 3.82 9.08
C ASP A 20 -16.71 3.77 10.24
N LEU A 21 -16.08 2.62 10.48
CA LEU A 21 -15.02 2.48 11.51
C LEU A 21 -13.75 3.23 11.12
N ILE A 22 -13.34 3.21 9.85
CA ILE A 22 -12.21 4.01 9.36
C ILE A 22 -12.47 5.51 9.57
N ALA A 23 -13.70 5.98 9.35
CA ALA A 23 -14.07 7.37 9.59
C ALA A 23 -14.00 7.73 11.08
N GLN A 24 -14.44 6.84 11.97
CA GLN A 24 -14.33 7.03 13.43
C GLN A 24 -12.88 7.11 13.89
N GLU A 25 -11.98 6.25 13.37
CA GLU A 25 -10.56 6.30 13.72
C GLU A 25 -9.91 7.60 13.23
N ARG A 26 -10.26 8.08 12.03
CA ARG A 26 -9.82 9.40 11.57
C ARG A 26 -10.24 10.50 12.55
N GLN A 27 -11.49 10.48 13.03
CA GLN A 27 -11.95 11.46 14.01
C GLN A 27 -11.17 11.37 15.32
N ARG A 28 -10.90 10.15 15.82
CA ARG A 28 -10.08 9.93 17.03
C ARG A 28 -8.68 10.53 16.84
N GLN A 29 -8.02 10.25 15.72
CA GLN A 29 -6.68 10.73 15.41
C GLN A 29 -6.61 12.26 15.28
N THR A 30 -7.62 12.89 14.67
CA THR A 30 -7.64 14.36 14.45
C THR A 30 -7.94 15.15 15.73
N HIS A 31 -8.65 14.58 16.69
CA HIS A 31 -9.05 15.27 17.93
C HIS A 31 -8.24 14.86 19.15
N GLY A 32 -7.60 13.69 19.11
CA GLY A 32 -6.71 13.22 20.17
C GLY A 32 -5.36 13.93 20.15
N LEU A 33 -4.73 14.02 21.32
CA LEU A 33 -3.33 14.40 21.43
C LEU A 33 -2.48 13.12 21.45
N GLU A 34 -1.86 12.80 20.32
CA GLU A 34 -1.02 11.61 20.19
C GLU A 34 0.40 11.89 20.71
N LEU A 35 0.79 11.19 21.78
CA LEU A 35 2.05 11.41 22.51
C LEU A 35 3.00 10.20 22.44
N ILE A 36 2.64 9.19 21.66
CA ILE A 36 3.46 8.01 21.46
C ILE A 36 4.65 8.40 20.57
N ALA A 37 5.86 8.36 21.14
CA ALA A 37 7.08 8.89 20.52
C ALA A 37 7.44 8.26 19.16
N SER A 38 6.96 7.05 18.88
CA SER A 38 7.20 6.34 17.62
C SER A 38 6.10 6.49 16.58
N GLU A 39 4.97 7.11 16.94
CA GLU A 39 3.86 7.32 16.01
C GLU A 39 4.01 8.64 15.25
N ASN A 40 3.39 8.70 14.06
CA ASN A 40 3.42 9.88 13.22
C ASN A 40 2.22 9.87 12.25
N TYR A 41 1.92 11.03 11.67
CA TYR A 41 0.91 11.18 10.63
C TYR A 41 1.58 11.30 9.27
N VAL A 42 1.24 10.38 8.37
CA VAL A 42 1.71 10.45 6.98
C VAL A 42 0.92 11.49 6.20
N SER A 43 1.52 12.02 5.13
CA SER A 43 0.83 12.96 4.22
C SER A 43 -0.27 12.27 3.40
N ASP A 44 -1.24 13.03 2.90
CA ASP A 44 -2.29 12.53 2.01
C ASP A 44 -1.73 11.85 0.75
N GLN A 45 -0.62 12.34 0.21
CA GLN A 45 0.05 11.75 -0.97
C GLN A 45 0.57 10.32 -0.68
N VAL A 46 1.03 10.06 0.54
CA VAL A 46 1.48 8.72 0.95
C VAL A 46 0.29 7.77 1.07
N MET A 47 -0.83 8.24 1.66
CA MET A 47 -2.06 7.44 1.74
C MET A 47 -2.62 7.09 0.35
N GLU A 48 -2.62 8.05 -0.58
CA GLU A 48 -3.06 7.83 -1.96
C GLU A 48 -2.20 6.77 -2.66
N ALA A 49 -0.87 6.84 -2.51
CA ALA A 49 0.04 5.86 -3.09
C ALA A 49 -0.17 4.44 -2.51
N GLN A 50 -0.36 4.31 -1.19
CA GLN A 50 -0.61 3.03 -0.53
C GLN A 50 -1.93 2.37 -0.97
N GLY A 51 -2.95 3.17 -1.31
CA GLY A 51 -4.24 2.67 -1.83
C GLY A 51 -4.27 2.43 -3.34
N SER A 52 -3.14 2.54 -4.04
CA SER A 52 -3.08 2.51 -5.51
C SER A 52 -3.09 1.10 -6.11
N VAL A 53 -3.25 1.04 -7.43
CA VAL A 53 -3.23 -0.21 -8.22
C VAL A 53 -1.87 -0.92 -8.22
N LEU A 54 -0.81 -0.30 -7.70
CA LEU A 54 0.51 -0.93 -7.54
C LEU A 54 0.42 -2.22 -6.70
N THR A 55 -0.54 -2.29 -5.76
CA THR A 55 -0.79 -3.49 -4.94
C THR A 55 -1.08 -4.75 -5.74
N ASN A 56 -1.50 -4.63 -7.00
CA ASN A 56 -1.83 -5.77 -7.86
C ASN A 56 -0.60 -6.40 -8.50
N LYS A 57 0.59 -5.76 -8.41
CA LYS A 57 1.78 -6.20 -9.13
C LYS A 57 2.70 -7.04 -8.25
N TYR A 58 2.94 -8.28 -8.68
CA TYR A 58 4.05 -9.08 -8.20
C TYR A 58 5.35 -8.67 -8.91
N ALA A 59 6.39 -8.36 -8.14
CA ALA A 59 7.64 -7.77 -8.66
C ALA A 59 8.90 -8.34 -7.95
N GLU A 60 8.94 -9.65 -7.68
CA GLU A 60 10.15 -10.28 -7.12
C GLU A 60 11.39 -10.02 -7.97
N GLY A 61 12.52 -9.86 -7.29
CA GLY A 61 13.81 -9.47 -7.87
C GLY A 61 14.13 -8.01 -7.59
N LEU A 62 15.02 -7.44 -8.40
CA LEU A 62 15.40 -6.02 -8.35
C LEU A 62 15.03 -5.33 -9.67
N PRO A 63 14.99 -3.99 -9.73
CA PRO A 63 14.73 -3.27 -10.98
C PRO A 63 15.64 -3.75 -12.12
N GLY A 64 15.04 -4.05 -13.28
CA GLY A 64 15.73 -4.63 -14.44
C GLY A 64 16.14 -6.10 -14.30
N LYS A 65 15.89 -6.73 -13.15
CA LYS A 65 16.23 -8.13 -12.83
C LYS A 65 15.07 -8.83 -12.10
N ARG A 66 13.88 -8.75 -12.70
CA ARG A 66 12.64 -9.32 -12.15
C ARG A 66 12.42 -10.77 -12.57
N TYR A 67 11.76 -11.54 -11.72
CA TYR A 67 11.29 -12.90 -12.06
C TYR A 67 9.99 -12.90 -12.87
N TYR A 68 9.25 -11.77 -12.86
CA TYR A 68 7.97 -11.62 -13.54
C TYR A 68 8.00 -10.47 -14.55
N GLY A 69 7.33 -10.65 -15.69
CA GLY A 69 7.16 -9.59 -16.70
C GLY A 69 6.21 -8.48 -16.28
N GLY A 70 6.15 -7.41 -17.07
CA GLY A 70 5.23 -6.28 -16.87
C GLY A 70 5.61 -5.34 -15.73
N CYS A 71 6.91 -5.26 -15.38
CA CYS A 71 7.41 -4.47 -14.27
C CYS A 71 7.98 -3.10 -14.68
N GLU A 72 7.77 -2.67 -15.93
CA GLU A 72 8.43 -1.51 -16.54
C GLU A 72 8.16 -0.20 -15.78
N ILE A 73 6.95 -0.07 -15.20
CA ILE A 73 6.55 1.10 -14.42
C ILE A 73 6.93 0.96 -12.94
N VAL A 74 6.78 -0.23 -12.35
CA VAL A 74 7.14 -0.43 -10.92
C VAL A 74 8.64 -0.36 -10.69
N ASP A 75 9.45 -0.72 -11.69
CA ASP A 75 10.91 -0.54 -11.68
C ASP A 75 11.30 0.94 -11.60
N GLN A 76 10.57 1.83 -12.30
CA GLN A 76 10.81 3.27 -12.21
C GLN A 76 10.46 3.83 -10.82
N VAL A 77 9.37 3.34 -10.22
CA VAL A 77 8.95 3.72 -8.87
C VAL A 77 10.00 3.28 -7.84
N GLU A 78 10.43 2.01 -7.88
CA GLU A 78 11.41 1.48 -6.94
C GLU A 78 12.79 2.15 -7.13
N GLN A 79 13.23 2.35 -8.37
CA GLN A 79 14.49 3.04 -8.63
C GLN A 79 14.48 4.49 -8.12
N LEU A 80 13.37 5.22 -8.30
CA LEU A 80 13.22 6.56 -7.76
C LEU A 80 13.31 6.59 -6.23
N ALA A 81 12.72 5.59 -5.55
CA ALA A 81 12.82 5.46 -4.09
C ALA A 81 14.26 5.16 -3.64
N ILE A 82 14.94 4.22 -4.31
CA ILE A 82 16.36 3.91 -4.05
C ILE A 82 17.23 5.16 -4.21
N ASP A 83 17.08 5.89 -5.30
CA ASP A 83 17.90 7.06 -5.61
C ASP A 83 17.69 8.17 -4.57
N ARG A 84 16.45 8.44 -4.17
CA ARG A 84 16.13 9.44 -3.13
C ARG A 84 16.68 9.06 -1.76
N VAL A 85 16.62 7.79 -1.37
CA VAL A 85 17.20 7.31 -0.10
C VAL A 85 18.72 7.44 -0.14
N LYS A 86 19.35 7.08 -1.26
CA LYS A 86 20.80 7.23 -1.44
C LYS A 86 21.23 8.69 -1.35
N GLU A 87 20.49 9.60 -1.99
CA GLU A 87 20.73 11.05 -1.93
C GLU A 87 20.56 11.57 -0.50
N LEU A 88 19.47 11.20 0.18
CA LEU A 88 19.13 11.69 1.51
C LEU A 88 20.18 11.29 2.57
N PHE A 89 20.69 10.06 2.50
CA PHE A 89 21.62 9.53 3.50
C PHE A 89 23.08 9.49 3.04
N GLY A 90 23.37 9.87 1.79
CA GLY A 90 24.73 9.85 1.24
C GLY A 90 25.33 8.44 1.14
N VAL A 91 24.49 7.42 0.86
CA VAL A 91 24.92 6.01 0.85
C VAL A 91 25.11 5.49 -0.58
N ALA A 92 26.07 4.58 -0.73
CA ALA A 92 26.35 3.96 -2.03
C ALA A 92 25.24 3.01 -2.50
N TRP A 93 24.50 2.42 -1.55
CA TRP A 93 23.50 1.40 -1.81
C TRP A 93 22.31 1.54 -0.84
N ALA A 94 21.12 1.26 -1.33
CA ALA A 94 19.88 1.21 -0.56
C ALA A 94 18.96 0.09 -1.11
N ASN A 95 18.15 -0.48 -0.24
CA ASN A 95 17.07 -1.41 -0.56
C ASN A 95 15.82 -0.91 0.18
N VAL A 96 14.70 -0.85 -0.54
CA VAL A 96 13.46 -0.17 -0.15
C VAL A 96 12.25 -1.04 -0.43
#